data_AF-A0A6B1FZ23-F1
#
_entry.id   AF-A0A6B1FZ23-F1
#
_cell.length_a   1.000
_cell.length_b   1.000
_cell.length_c   1.000
_cell.angle_alpha   90.00
_cell.angle_beta   90.00
_cell.angle_gamma   90.00
#
_symmetry.space_group_name_H-M   'P 1'
#
loop_
_entity.id
_entity.type
_entity.pdbx_description
1 polymer ?
#
loop_
_entity_poly.entity_id
_entity_poly.type
_entity_poly.pdbx_seq_one_letter_code
_entity_poly.pdbx_strand_id
1 'polypeptide(L)'
;MTTSENFGAAAAEMGSMRTPDDVPGANAEHGFVPKTISATSSSALLDARFWPELSPWRVSAAWSLAAAALAAGIGDVGHTASPQTLVLLFLLVDPLWGNIWGGLAAPEALPRIRLTVSQRRPGLPYLALGSPAARVLGMHGPGVLSILARAWLPGVAVAIVAAYAIGMSAVWATLIVLGLAVGAWLQRHAALVPASALHSLAVVAVPWITGLTVFGVDPWSGRHLTLILLWSLHVWGANSSLENPGRLGGLAGMAAAQAGIALLLIAGRAPLFLAVLCILWLATWVSVYRGQSLVNVQASWTAALLVSAAAL
;
A
#
# COMPACT_ATOMS: atom_id res chain seq x y z
N MET A 1 56.00 -5.18 47.40
CA MET A 1 56.46 -5.72 46.11
C MET A 1 55.63 -5.05 45.02
N THR A 2 56.06 -3.86 44.58
CA THR A 2 56.91 -3.58 43.38
C THR A 2 56.00 -3.40 42.14
N THR A 3 55.66 -2.14 41.79
CA THR A 3 56.31 -1.27 40.75
C THR A 3 55.91 -1.70 39.33
N SER A 4 55.64 -0.85 38.33
CA SER A 4 55.80 0.60 38.12
C SER A 4 55.29 0.93 36.70
N GLU A 5 54.82 2.17 36.50
CA GLU A 5 55.12 3.07 35.36
C GLU A 5 54.76 2.62 33.92
N ASN A 6 54.04 3.42 33.11
CA ASN A 6 54.48 4.75 32.67
C ASN A 6 53.34 5.71 32.32
N PHE A 7 53.55 6.93 32.81
CA PHE A 7 52.88 8.19 32.50
C PHE A 7 53.31 8.76 31.13
N GLY A 8 52.44 9.61 30.57
CA GLY A 8 52.85 10.98 30.23
C GLY A 8 53.14 11.32 28.78
N ALA A 9 52.26 12.16 28.18
CA ALA A 9 52.65 13.46 27.64
C ALA A 9 51.38 14.28 27.34
N ALA A 10 51.08 15.21 28.24
CA ALA A 10 50.13 16.29 28.05
C ALA A 10 50.85 17.52 27.47
N ALA A 11 50.09 18.32 26.73
CA ALA A 11 50.13 19.78 26.72
C ALA A 11 51.42 20.51 26.24
N ALA A 12 51.36 20.96 24.98
CA ALA A 12 51.83 22.28 24.48
C ALA A 12 51.20 22.40 23.08
N GLU A 13 50.33 23.34 22.74
CA GLU A 13 50.53 24.78 22.72
C GLU A 13 49.22 25.54 22.91
N MET A 14 49.24 26.47 23.86
CA MET A 14 48.35 27.63 23.93
C MET A 14 48.94 28.75 23.07
N GLY A 15 48.07 29.51 22.39
CA GLY A 15 48.25 30.95 22.29
C GLY A 15 48.57 31.51 20.91
N SER A 16 47.52 31.90 20.20
CA SER A 16 47.60 33.08 19.31
C SER A 16 46.23 33.76 19.26
N MET A 17 46.16 34.89 19.96
CA MET A 17 45.07 35.84 19.99
C MET A 17 45.46 37.02 19.10
N ARG A 18 44.65 37.35 18.08
CA ARG A 18 44.59 38.69 17.45
C ARG A 18 43.29 38.86 16.66
N THR A 19 42.35 39.54 17.33
CA THR A 19 41.53 40.74 16.97
C THR A 19 41.08 41.05 15.53
N PRO A 20 39.98 41.85 15.40
CA PRO A 20 39.03 41.88 14.29
C PRO A 20 39.36 42.96 13.24
N ASP A 21 38.51 42.98 12.21
CA ASP A 21 38.40 43.91 11.06
C ASP A 21 38.78 43.25 9.74
N ASP A 22 37.76 42.89 8.95
CA ASP A 22 37.62 43.29 7.54
C ASP A 22 36.38 42.64 6.90
N VAL A 23 35.29 43.41 6.84
CA VAL A 23 34.23 43.31 5.83
C VAL A 23 34.28 44.67 5.13
N PRO A 24 34.47 44.75 3.79
CA PRO A 24 33.29 44.72 2.91
C PRO A 24 33.52 44.25 1.46
N GLY A 25 32.43 43.78 0.83
CA GLY A 25 32.32 43.65 -0.63
C GLY A 25 31.58 42.37 -1.05
N ALA A 26 30.25 42.39 -1.09
CA ALA A 26 29.46 42.77 -2.27
C ALA A 26 29.04 41.56 -3.13
N ASN A 27 27.75 41.24 -3.01
CA ASN A 27 26.84 40.94 -4.10
C ASN A 27 27.20 39.77 -5.04
N ALA A 28 26.79 38.57 -4.63
CA ALA A 28 26.27 37.58 -5.57
C ALA A 28 24.86 37.18 -5.12
N GLU A 29 23.89 38.05 -5.41
CA GLU A 29 22.48 37.70 -5.44
C GLU A 29 22.28 36.62 -6.50
N HIS A 30 22.38 35.35 -6.12
CA HIS A 30 21.68 34.30 -6.83
C HIS A 30 20.21 34.42 -6.45
N GLY A 31 19.51 35.23 -7.25
CA GLY A 31 18.06 35.34 -7.26
C GLY A 31 17.47 33.94 -7.35
N PHE A 32 16.99 33.45 -6.20
CA PHE A 32 16.03 32.38 -6.17
C PHE A 32 14.75 32.97 -6.75
N VAL A 33 14.59 32.88 -8.07
CA VAL A 33 13.31 33.15 -8.73
C VAL A 33 12.37 32.08 -8.17
N PRO A 34 11.38 32.43 -7.31
CA PRO A 34 10.35 31.47 -7.01
C PRO A 34 9.68 31.20 -8.35
N LYS A 35 9.89 29.98 -8.87
CA LYS A 35 9.13 29.48 -10.00
C LYS A 35 7.67 29.63 -9.57
N THR A 36 6.98 30.63 -10.09
CA THR A 36 5.55 30.81 -9.93
C THR A 36 4.93 29.60 -10.60
N ILE A 37 4.77 28.53 -9.83
CA ILE A 37 3.94 27.41 -10.19
C ILE A 37 2.56 28.04 -10.32
N SER A 38 2.14 28.20 -11.57
CA SER A 38 0.81 28.65 -11.91
C SER A 38 -0.17 27.88 -11.04
N ALA A 39 -0.88 28.59 -10.17
CA ALA A 39 -1.87 28.04 -9.27
C ALA A 39 -3.11 27.64 -10.08
N THR A 40 -2.96 26.69 -10.99
CA THR A 40 -4.09 25.90 -11.48
C THR A 40 -4.56 25.06 -10.31
N SER A 41 -5.55 25.61 -9.60
CA SER A 41 -6.44 25.00 -8.62
C SER A 41 -6.29 23.48 -8.50
N SER A 42 -5.36 23.04 -7.65
CA SER A 42 -5.28 21.65 -7.19
C SER A 42 -6.38 21.46 -6.14
N SER A 43 -7.54 21.00 -6.60
CA SER A 43 -8.65 20.57 -5.74
C SER A 43 -8.36 19.20 -5.13
N ALA A 44 -7.33 19.09 -4.30
CA ALA A 44 -7.00 17.87 -3.56
C ALA A 44 -7.88 17.76 -2.28
N LEU A 45 -9.19 17.58 -2.45
CA LEU A 45 -10.05 17.07 -1.37
C LEU A 45 -9.98 15.54 -1.28
N LEU A 46 -9.50 14.88 -2.33
CA LEU A 46 -9.31 13.44 -2.43
C LEU A 46 -7.87 13.17 -2.88
N ASP A 47 -7.06 12.56 -2.03
CA ASP A 47 -5.77 11.96 -2.42
C ASP A 47 -6.08 10.57 -2.97
N ALA A 48 -6.04 10.40 -4.30
CA ALA A 48 -6.25 9.09 -4.92
C ALA A 48 -4.94 8.28 -4.79
N ARG A 49 -4.89 7.35 -3.83
CA ARG A 49 -3.75 6.47 -3.63
C ARG A 49 -3.99 5.13 -4.28
N PHE A 50 -3.22 4.86 -5.33
CA PHE A 50 -3.20 3.57 -5.99
C PHE A 50 -2.33 2.60 -5.20
N TRP A 51 -2.77 1.35 -5.01
CA TRP A 51 -1.90 0.32 -4.42
C TRP A 51 -0.54 0.19 -5.11
N PRO A 52 -0.41 0.29 -6.45
CA PRO A 52 0.88 0.30 -7.15
C PRO A 52 1.63 1.65 -7.03
N GLU A 53 1.88 2.17 -5.83
CA GLU A 53 2.63 3.42 -5.63
C GLU A 53 4.11 3.34 -6.11
N LEU A 54 4.66 2.14 -6.33
CA LEU A 54 6.07 1.92 -6.68
C LEU A 54 6.29 1.14 -7.99
N SER A 55 5.32 0.33 -8.42
CA SER A 55 5.42 -0.46 -9.66
C SER A 55 4.01 -0.87 -10.12
N PRO A 56 3.63 -0.63 -11.39
CA PRO A 56 2.34 -1.06 -11.93
C PRO A 56 2.19 -2.58 -11.95
N TRP A 57 3.30 -3.31 -11.84
CA TRP A 57 3.36 -4.76 -11.91
C TRP A 57 3.33 -5.44 -10.54
N ARG A 58 3.21 -4.69 -9.44
CA ARG A 58 3.01 -5.28 -8.12
C ARG A 58 1.59 -5.84 -8.02
N VAL A 59 1.43 -7.02 -7.43
CA VAL A 59 0.10 -7.56 -7.12
C VAL A 59 -0.67 -6.51 -6.32
N SER A 60 -1.80 -6.08 -6.88
CA SER A 60 -2.63 -4.99 -6.39
C SER A 60 -4.10 -5.43 -6.36
N ALA A 61 -4.93 -4.65 -5.68
CA ALA A 61 -6.35 -4.93 -5.60
C ALA A 61 -7.02 -4.92 -6.99
N ALA A 62 -6.57 -4.05 -7.90
CA ALA A 62 -7.01 -4.06 -9.30
C ALA A 62 -6.63 -5.37 -10.02
N TRP A 63 -5.42 -5.88 -9.81
CA TRP A 63 -5.01 -7.15 -10.42
C TRP A 63 -5.75 -8.36 -9.84
N SER A 64 -6.08 -8.33 -8.55
CA SER A 64 -6.92 -9.36 -7.92
C SER A 64 -8.38 -9.28 -8.38
N LEU A 65 -8.89 -8.09 -8.66
CA LEU A 65 -10.19 -7.93 -9.31
C LEU A 65 -10.17 -8.42 -10.77
N ALA A 66 -9.10 -8.14 -11.51
CA ALA A 66 -8.93 -8.68 -12.86
C ALA A 66 -8.84 -10.22 -12.84
N ALA A 67 -8.16 -10.79 -11.83
CA ALA A 67 -8.14 -12.23 -11.60
C ALA A 67 -9.55 -12.78 -11.32
N ALA A 68 -10.38 -12.07 -10.53
CA ALA A 68 -11.78 -12.45 -10.34
C ALA A 68 -12.57 -12.45 -11.65
N ALA A 69 -12.37 -11.45 -12.51
CA ALA A 69 -13.04 -11.38 -13.81
C ALA A 69 -12.59 -12.52 -14.75
N LEU A 70 -11.31 -12.90 -14.71
CA LEU A 70 -10.80 -14.06 -15.47
C LEU A 70 -11.39 -15.37 -14.95
N ALA A 71 -11.43 -15.56 -13.63
CA ALA A 71 -12.00 -16.75 -13.01
C ALA A 71 -13.52 -16.87 -13.19
N ALA A 72 -14.21 -15.74 -13.38
CA ALA A 72 -15.62 -15.71 -13.73
C ALA A 72 -15.89 -15.92 -15.23
N GLY A 73 -14.85 -15.83 -16.08
CA GLY A 73 -14.97 -15.86 -17.53
C GLY A 73 -15.29 -14.49 -18.13
N ILE A 74 -14.41 -13.99 -19.01
CA ILE A 74 -14.51 -12.65 -19.61
C ILE A 74 -15.86 -12.43 -20.34
N GLY A 75 -16.38 -13.47 -21.00
CA GLY A 75 -17.67 -13.41 -21.69
C GLY A 75 -18.84 -13.23 -20.73
N ASP A 76 -18.86 -13.98 -19.64
CA ASP A 76 -19.94 -13.96 -18.64
C ASP A 76 -19.95 -12.66 -17.83
N VAL A 77 -18.76 -12.10 -17.56
CA VAL A 77 -18.62 -10.76 -16.94
C VAL A 77 -19.29 -9.68 -17.79
N GLY A 78 -19.14 -9.73 -19.12
CA GLY A 78 -19.75 -8.76 -20.03
C GLY A 78 -21.28 -8.83 -20.10
N HIS A 79 -21.87 -9.97 -19.75
CA HIS A 79 -23.32 -10.16 -19.69
C HIS A 79 -23.91 -9.82 -18.32
N THR A 80 -23.14 -9.99 -17.25
CA THR A 80 -23.60 -9.81 -15.86
C THR A 80 -23.36 -8.41 -15.32
N ALA A 81 -22.27 -7.75 -15.73
CA ALA A 81 -21.89 -6.44 -15.22
C ALA A 81 -21.89 -5.36 -16.32
N SER A 82 -22.55 -4.24 -16.04
CA SER A 82 -22.48 -3.08 -16.93
C SER A 82 -21.04 -2.50 -16.95
N PRO A 83 -20.60 -1.86 -18.05
CA PRO A 83 -19.29 -1.19 -18.11
C PRO A 83 -19.12 -0.13 -17.00
N GLN A 84 -20.21 0.54 -16.61
CA GLN A 84 -20.20 1.52 -15.52
C GLN A 84 -19.91 0.85 -14.17
N THR A 85 -20.53 -0.31 -13.92
CA THR A 85 -20.27 -1.12 -12.72
C THR A 85 -18.80 -1.55 -12.67
N LEU A 86 -18.23 -1.97 -13.79
CA LEU A 86 -16.81 -2.35 -13.87
C LEU A 86 -15.89 -1.18 -13.52
N VAL A 87 -16.13 0.00 -14.13
CA VAL A 87 -15.33 1.21 -13.83
C VAL A 87 -15.45 1.59 -12.35
N LEU A 88 -16.65 1.58 -11.79
CA LEU A 88 -16.88 1.86 -10.38
C LEU A 88 -16.20 0.82 -9.48
N LEU A 89 -16.20 -0.45 -9.87
CA LEU A 89 -15.57 -1.53 -9.11
C LEU A 89 -14.05 -1.40 -9.09
N PHE A 90 -13.42 -1.11 -10.23
CA PHE A 90 -11.98 -0.81 -10.28
C PHE A 90 -11.62 0.45 -9.50
N LEU A 91 -12.43 1.51 -9.58
CA LEU A 91 -12.27 2.74 -8.79
C LEU A 91 -12.41 2.46 -7.29
N LEU A 92 -13.36 1.63 -6.89
CA LEU A 92 -13.57 1.28 -5.49
C LEU A 92 -12.38 0.48 -4.93
N VAL A 93 -12.03 -0.59 -5.63
CA VAL A 93 -11.11 -1.60 -5.16
C VAL A 93 -9.66 -1.11 -5.11
N ASP A 94 -9.24 -0.28 -6.06
CA ASP A 94 -7.86 0.21 -6.13
C ASP A 94 -7.69 1.58 -5.46
N PRO A 95 -8.09 2.72 -6.07
CA PRO A 95 -7.79 4.02 -5.49
C PRO A 95 -8.57 4.34 -4.20
N LEU A 96 -9.84 3.93 -4.07
CA LEU A 96 -10.63 4.26 -2.87
C LEU A 96 -10.23 3.38 -1.67
N TRP A 97 -10.14 2.06 -1.83
CA TRP A 97 -9.65 1.18 -0.78
C TRP A 97 -8.17 1.39 -0.46
N GLY A 98 -7.34 1.70 -1.46
CA GLY A 98 -5.95 2.11 -1.26
C GLY A 98 -5.83 3.37 -0.41
N ASN A 99 -6.70 4.36 -0.63
CA ASN A 99 -6.77 5.56 0.21
C ASN A 99 -7.22 5.23 1.66
N ILE A 100 -8.22 4.36 1.83
CA ILE A 100 -8.67 3.92 3.17
C ILE A 100 -7.49 3.29 3.93
N TRP A 101 -6.78 2.36 3.30
CA TRP A 101 -5.64 1.68 3.87
C TRP A 101 -4.47 2.63 4.15
N GLY A 102 -4.07 3.43 3.17
CA GLY A 102 -2.94 4.36 3.28
C GLY A 102 -3.13 5.40 4.38
N GLY A 103 -4.36 5.88 4.58
CA GLY A 103 -4.67 6.88 5.61
C GLY A 103 -4.58 6.35 7.05
N LEU A 104 -4.91 5.07 7.28
CA LEU A 104 -4.91 4.47 8.63
C LEU A 104 -3.69 3.59 8.92
N ALA A 105 -3.34 2.69 8.00
CA ALA A 105 -2.33 1.66 8.21
C ALA A 105 -0.90 2.17 7.96
N ALA A 106 -0.73 3.19 7.10
CA ALA A 106 0.57 3.73 6.69
C ALA A 106 0.70 5.26 6.88
N PRO A 107 0.55 5.80 8.11
CA PRO A 107 0.64 7.24 8.39
C PRO A 107 1.99 7.88 8.02
N GLU A 108 3.05 7.11 7.87
CA GLU A 108 4.37 7.62 7.45
C GLU A 108 4.42 8.02 5.97
N ALA A 109 3.40 7.64 5.18
CA ALA A 109 3.17 8.14 3.83
C ALA A 109 2.31 9.43 3.79
N LEU A 110 1.87 9.97 4.93
CA LEU A 110 1.19 11.28 5.05
C LEU A 110 2.06 12.56 4.84
N PRO A 111 3.41 12.55 4.72
CA PRO A 111 4.20 13.79 4.55
C PRO A 111 3.77 14.63 3.34
N ARG A 112 3.36 14.01 2.23
CA ARG A 112 2.86 14.75 1.05
C ARG A 112 1.55 15.50 1.33
N ILE A 113 0.62 14.91 2.08
CA ILE A 113 -0.63 15.57 2.48
C ILE A 113 -0.35 16.72 3.45
N ARG A 114 0.61 16.54 4.37
CA ARG A 114 1.04 17.60 5.31
C ARG A 114 1.56 18.84 4.57
N LEU A 115 2.35 18.65 3.51
CA LEU A 115 2.88 19.77 2.71
C LEU A 115 1.76 20.56 2.01
N THR A 116 0.76 19.87 1.43
CA THR A 116 -0.33 20.52 0.70
C THR A 116 -1.36 21.19 1.62
N VAL A 117 -1.66 20.59 2.77
CA VAL A 117 -2.62 21.14 3.76
C VAL A 117 -2.01 22.34 4.49
N SER A 118 -0.70 22.33 4.76
CA SER A 118 -0.02 23.44 5.43
C SER A 118 0.01 24.74 4.61
N GLN A 119 -0.22 24.68 3.29
CA GLN A 119 -0.23 25.84 2.40
C GLN A 119 -1.62 26.49 2.23
N ARG A 120 -2.70 25.87 2.72
CA ARG A 120 -4.06 26.44 2.59
C ARG A 120 -4.42 27.28 3.80
N ARG A 121 -4.66 28.58 3.57
CA ARG A 121 -5.32 29.45 4.56
C ARG A 121 -6.79 29.05 4.67
N PRO A 122 -7.30 28.73 5.86
CA PRO A 122 -8.72 28.42 6.03
C PRO A 122 -9.56 29.65 5.66
N GLY A 123 -10.54 29.48 4.76
CA GLY A 123 -11.39 30.57 4.26
C GLY A 123 -12.42 31.10 5.27
N LEU A 124 -12.53 30.48 6.44
CA LEU A 124 -13.49 30.85 7.48
C LEU A 124 -12.73 31.41 8.70
N PRO A 125 -13.06 32.63 9.19
CA PRO A 125 -12.31 33.29 10.27
C PRO A 125 -12.26 32.47 11.57
N TYR A 126 -13.31 31.71 11.88
CA TYR A 126 -13.37 30.85 13.06
C TYR A 126 -12.57 29.55 12.90
N LEU A 127 -12.00 29.28 11.72
CA LEU A 127 -11.05 28.20 11.49
C LEU A 127 -9.59 28.70 11.49
N ALA A 128 -9.35 29.98 11.78
CA ALA A 128 -8.01 30.54 11.87
C ALA A 128 -7.17 29.90 13.00
N LEU A 129 -5.85 29.80 12.78
CA LEU A 129 -4.87 29.43 13.81
C LEU A 129 -4.98 30.44 14.96
N GLY A 130 -5.66 30.02 16.03
CA GLY A 130 -5.91 30.77 17.26
C GLY A 130 -7.29 30.49 17.87
N SER A 131 -8.26 30.08 17.04
CA SER A 131 -9.66 30.00 17.48
C SER A 131 -9.98 28.80 18.40
N PRO A 132 -11.04 28.88 19.23
CA PRO A 132 -11.50 27.76 20.03
C PRO A 132 -11.96 26.57 19.17
N ALA A 133 -12.67 26.84 18.07
CA ALA A 133 -13.07 25.81 17.11
C ALA A 133 -11.86 25.15 16.42
N ALA A 134 -10.80 25.92 16.16
CA ALA A 134 -9.54 25.39 15.66
C ALA A 134 -8.82 24.50 16.68
N ARG A 135 -8.99 24.76 17.99
CA ARG A 135 -8.49 23.87 19.05
C ARG A 135 -9.29 22.57 19.14
N VAL A 136 -10.63 22.65 19.10
CA VAL A 136 -11.51 21.46 19.13
C VAL A 136 -11.30 20.57 17.89
N LEU A 137 -11.08 21.18 16.72
CA LEU A 137 -10.83 20.47 15.47
C LEU A 137 -9.35 20.06 15.26
N GLY A 138 -8.48 20.29 16.25
CA GLY A 138 -7.08 19.86 16.21
C GLY A 138 -6.18 20.62 15.23
N MET A 139 -6.53 21.86 14.87
CA MET A 139 -5.72 22.74 14.01
C MET A 139 -4.60 23.47 14.76
N HIS A 140 -4.55 23.38 16.10
CA HIS A 140 -3.37 23.77 16.89
C HIS A 140 -2.50 22.55 17.13
N GLY A 141 -1.52 22.37 16.27
CA GLY A 141 -0.54 21.29 16.35
C GLY A 141 -0.78 20.18 15.32
N PRO A 142 0.20 19.28 15.14
CA PRO A 142 0.16 18.18 14.18
C PRO A 142 -0.77 17.04 14.65
N GLY A 143 -2.00 17.38 15.04
CA GLY A 143 -2.97 16.44 15.60
C GLY A 143 -3.49 15.52 14.50
N VAL A 144 -3.20 14.22 14.63
CA VAL A 144 -3.61 13.13 13.73
C VAL A 144 -5.12 13.18 13.42
N LEU A 145 -5.94 13.60 14.40
CA LEU A 145 -7.39 13.79 14.27
C LEU A 145 -7.81 14.81 13.20
N SER A 146 -7.08 15.92 13.05
CA SER A 146 -7.41 16.96 12.07
C SER A 146 -7.18 16.50 10.62
N ILE A 147 -6.13 15.67 10.43
CA ILE A 147 -5.81 15.05 9.15
C ILE A 147 -6.83 13.95 8.84
N LEU A 148 -7.17 13.11 9.83
CA LEU A 148 -8.21 12.08 9.69
C LEU A 148 -9.57 12.69 9.30
N ALA A 149 -10.02 13.72 10.00
CA ALA A 149 -11.34 14.30 9.79
C ALA A 149 -11.46 15.06 8.45
N ARG A 150 -10.38 15.68 7.95
CA ARG A 150 -10.44 16.54 6.76
C ARG A 150 -10.02 15.86 5.47
N ALA A 151 -9.09 14.91 5.53
CA ALA A 151 -8.54 14.27 4.32
C ALA A 151 -9.05 12.84 4.14
N TRP A 152 -9.21 12.08 5.23
CA TRP A 152 -9.53 10.66 5.14
C TRP A 152 -11.03 10.38 5.18
N LEU A 153 -11.78 11.04 6.07
CA LEU A 153 -13.23 10.85 6.20
C LEU A 153 -14.02 11.10 4.90
N PRO A 154 -13.72 12.15 4.11
CA PRO A 154 -14.37 12.33 2.80
C PRO A 154 -14.08 11.18 1.83
N GLY A 155 -12.86 10.64 1.86
CA GLY A 155 -12.48 9.47 1.04
C GLY A 155 -13.27 8.22 1.41
N VAL A 156 -13.45 7.95 2.71
CA VAL A 156 -14.29 6.84 3.20
C VAL A 156 -15.74 7.04 2.78
N ALA A 157 -16.29 8.25 2.91
CA ALA A 157 -17.65 8.54 2.50
C ALA A 157 -17.85 8.30 0.99
N VAL A 158 -16.91 8.75 0.15
CA VAL A 158 -16.93 8.49 -1.31
C VAL A 158 -16.84 6.99 -1.60
N ALA A 159 -16.00 6.24 -0.87
CA ALA A 159 -15.91 4.79 -1.01
C ALA A 159 -17.23 4.08 -0.68
N ILE A 160 -17.91 4.48 0.40
CA ILE A 160 -19.22 3.93 0.78
C ILE A 160 -20.29 4.26 -0.27
N VAL A 161 -20.30 5.48 -0.81
CA VAL A 161 -21.25 5.87 -1.87
C VAL A 161 -21.00 5.08 -3.15
N ALA A 162 -19.74 4.94 -3.57
CA ALA A 162 -19.38 4.13 -4.74
C ALA A 162 -19.75 2.66 -4.53
N ALA A 163 -19.49 2.11 -3.34
CA ALA A 163 -19.88 0.76 -2.97
C ALA A 163 -21.39 0.56 -3.00
N TYR A 164 -22.16 1.51 -2.45
CA TYR A 164 -23.62 1.47 -2.49
C TYR A 164 -24.17 1.48 -3.91
N ALA A 165 -23.54 2.24 -4.82
CA ALA A 165 -23.92 2.27 -6.24
C ALA A 165 -23.63 0.95 -6.98
N ILE A 166 -22.68 0.14 -6.51
CA ILE A 166 -22.39 -1.20 -7.06
C ILE A 166 -23.37 -2.23 -6.46
N GLY A 167 -23.59 -2.18 -5.15
CA GLY A 167 -24.50 -3.07 -4.44
C GLY A 167 -24.11 -3.33 -2.99
N MET A 168 -25.00 -4.00 -2.25
CA MET A 168 -24.81 -4.25 -0.81
C MET A 168 -23.56 -5.09 -0.50
N SER A 169 -23.18 -6.04 -1.37
CA SER A 169 -21.96 -6.83 -1.21
C SER A 169 -20.70 -5.95 -1.18
N ALA A 170 -20.61 -4.94 -2.05
CA ALA A 170 -19.49 -4.01 -2.11
C ALA A 170 -19.45 -3.10 -0.86
N VAL A 171 -20.60 -2.76 -0.27
CA VAL A 171 -20.67 -2.00 1.00
C VAL A 171 -20.04 -2.81 2.12
N TRP A 172 -20.45 -4.07 2.28
CA TRP A 172 -19.85 -4.96 3.29
C TRP A 172 -18.34 -5.16 3.06
N ALA A 173 -17.91 -5.35 1.81
CA ALA A 173 -16.49 -5.44 1.49
C ALA A 173 -15.72 -4.16 1.88
N THR A 174 -16.29 -2.99 1.62
CA THR A 174 -15.69 -1.71 2.02
C THR A 174 -15.58 -1.57 3.54
N LEU A 175 -16.59 -2.02 4.28
CA LEU A 175 -16.55 -2.07 5.75
C LEU A 175 -15.48 -3.06 6.25
N ILE A 176 -15.30 -4.20 5.58
CA ILE A 176 -14.23 -5.15 5.89
C ILE A 176 -12.86 -4.51 5.65
N VAL A 177 -12.63 -3.84 4.52
CA VAL A 177 -11.36 -3.13 4.25
C VAL A 177 -11.09 -2.06 5.30
N LEU A 178 -12.13 -1.31 5.70
CA LEU A 178 -12.03 -0.36 6.79
C LEU A 178 -11.62 -1.04 8.11
N GLY A 179 -12.24 -2.16 8.45
CA GLY A 179 -11.88 -2.96 9.62
C GLY A 179 -10.44 -3.50 9.57
N LEU A 180 -9.99 -3.98 8.41
CA LEU A 180 -8.60 -4.42 8.20
C LEU A 180 -7.61 -3.26 8.35
N ALA A 181 -7.94 -2.07 7.83
CA ALA A 181 -7.11 -0.88 7.95
C ALA A 181 -7.02 -0.39 9.42
N VAL A 182 -8.13 -0.43 10.16
CA VAL A 182 -8.14 -0.16 11.61
C VAL A 182 -7.33 -1.23 12.36
N GLY A 183 -7.47 -2.50 12.00
CA GLY A 183 -6.69 -3.60 12.57
C GLY A 183 -5.19 -3.43 12.36
N ALA A 184 -4.78 -3.02 11.16
CA ALA A 184 -3.38 -2.73 10.84
C ALA A 184 -2.85 -1.49 11.58
N TRP A 185 -3.70 -0.52 11.86
CA TRP A 185 -3.36 0.59 12.75
C TRP A 185 -3.18 0.13 14.21
N LEU A 186 -4.13 -0.65 14.75
CA LEU A 186 -4.07 -1.22 16.10
C LEU A 186 -2.86 -2.14 16.31
N GLN A 187 -2.42 -2.83 15.27
CA GLN A 187 -1.24 -3.69 15.28
C GLN A 187 0.02 -2.97 15.76
N ARG A 188 0.15 -1.66 15.46
CA ARG A 188 1.25 -0.82 15.94
C ARG A 188 1.27 -0.67 17.47
N HIS A 189 0.14 -0.94 18.12
CA HIS A 189 -0.05 -0.77 19.56
C HIS A 189 -0.15 -2.11 20.32
N ALA A 190 -0.62 -3.18 19.68
CA ALA A 190 -0.93 -4.45 20.35
C ALA A 190 -0.23 -5.71 19.77
N ALA A 191 0.53 -5.60 18.68
CA ALA A 191 1.33 -6.67 18.07
C ALA A 191 0.62 -8.03 17.84
N LEU A 192 -0.70 -8.04 17.61
CA LEU A 192 -1.50 -9.28 17.53
C LEU A 192 -1.36 -10.05 16.21
N VAL A 193 -1.41 -9.35 15.07
CA VAL A 193 -1.42 -9.95 13.72
C VAL A 193 -0.43 -9.19 12.84
N PRO A 194 0.41 -9.82 12.01
CA PRO A 194 1.31 -9.10 11.11
C PRO A 194 0.55 -8.18 10.14
N ALA A 195 0.97 -6.91 10.02
CA ALA A 195 0.33 -5.94 9.10
C ALA A 195 0.37 -6.41 7.64
N SER A 196 1.43 -7.13 7.24
CA SER A 196 1.58 -7.74 5.92
C SER A 196 0.48 -8.78 5.61
N ALA A 197 -0.05 -9.46 6.63
CA ALA A 197 -1.14 -10.43 6.47
C ALA A 197 -2.49 -9.71 6.28
N LEU A 198 -2.74 -8.67 7.07
CA LEU A 198 -3.93 -7.82 6.87
C LEU A 198 -3.91 -7.14 5.50
N HIS A 199 -2.72 -6.73 5.04
CA HIS A 199 -2.53 -6.16 3.71
C HIS A 199 -2.82 -7.17 2.60
N SER A 200 -2.37 -8.42 2.72
CA SER A 200 -2.65 -9.44 1.70
C SER A 200 -4.14 -9.74 1.59
N LEU A 201 -4.89 -9.72 2.69
CA LEU A 201 -6.34 -9.83 2.67
C LEU A 201 -7.00 -8.63 1.95
N ALA A 202 -6.56 -7.41 2.25
CA ALA A 202 -7.11 -6.19 1.66
C ALA A 202 -6.80 -6.07 0.15
N VAL A 203 -5.67 -6.62 -0.30
CA VAL A 203 -5.21 -6.54 -1.69
C VAL A 203 -5.65 -7.75 -2.53
N VAL A 204 -5.81 -8.93 -1.93
CA VAL A 204 -6.15 -10.15 -2.67
C VAL A 204 -7.56 -10.63 -2.33
N ALA A 205 -7.77 -11.05 -1.08
CA ALA A 205 -8.98 -11.76 -0.70
C ALA A 205 -10.24 -10.92 -0.88
N VAL A 206 -10.29 -9.72 -0.32
CA VAL A 206 -11.48 -8.87 -0.35
C VAL A 206 -11.81 -8.42 -1.78
N PRO A 207 -10.85 -7.92 -2.59
CA PRO A 207 -11.09 -7.58 -3.99
C PRO A 207 -11.61 -8.76 -4.82
N TRP A 208 -11.01 -9.94 -4.65
CA TRP A 208 -11.34 -11.10 -5.46
C TRP A 208 -12.74 -11.63 -5.11
N ILE A 209 -13.04 -11.79 -3.82
CA ILE A 209 -14.38 -12.20 -3.36
C ILE A 209 -15.44 -11.21 -3.83
N THR A 210 -15.17 -9.89 -3.70
CA THR A 210 -16.10 -8.86 -4.16
C THR A 210 -16.35 -8.97 -5.66
N GLY A 211 -15.30 -9.13 -6.47
CA GLY A 211 -15.41 -9.34 -7.90
C GLY A 211 -16.31 -10.53 -8.25
N LEU A 212 -16.02 -11.71 -7.70
CA LEU A 212 -16.82 -12.91 -7.97
C LEU A 212 -18.30 -12.73 -7.58
N THR A 213 -18.57 -12.13 -6.42
CA THR A 213 -19.96 -11.86 -6.00
C THR A 213 -20.70 -10.92 -6.93
N VAL A 214 -20.02 -9.88 -7.45
CA VAL A 214 -20.62 -8.92 -8.39
C VAL A 214 -20.85 -9.57 -9.76
N PHE A 215 -19.98 -10.50 -10.16
CA PHE A 215 -20.12 -11.27 -11.40
C PHE A 215 -21.08 -12.47 -11.29
N GLY A 216 -21.74 -12.65 -10.14
CA GLY A 216 -22.71 -13.74 -9.92
C GLY A 216 -22.07 -15.13 -9.75
N VAL A 217 -20.77 -15.19 -9.48
CA VAL A 217 -20.03 -16.44 -9.23
C VAL A 217 -19.92 -16.66 -7.73
N ASP A 218 -20.16 -17.89 -7.27
CA ASP A 218 -20.04 -18.24 -5.85
C ASP A 218 -18.55 -18.23 -5.40
N PRO A 219 -18.12 -17.22 -4.61
CA PRO A 219 -16.74 -17.13 -4.14
C PRO A 219 -16.40 -18.23 -3.13
N TRP A 220 -17.41 -18.86 -2.52
CA TRP A 220 -17.27 -19.88 -1.48
C TRP A 220 -17.11 -21.28 -2.05
N SER A 221 -17.23 -21.43 -3.38
CA SER A 221 -16.88 -22.67 -4.03
C SER A 221 -15.43 -23.05 -3.69
N GLY A 222 -15.21 -24.34 -3.39
CA GLY A 222 -13.94 -24.80 -2.82
C GLY A 222 -12.72 -24.43 -3.66
N ARG A 223 -12.84 -24.40 -4.99
CA ARG A 223 -11.72 -24.04 -5.89
C ARG A 223 -11.38 -22.56 -5.85
N HIS A 224 -12.37 -21.67 -5.99
CA HIS A 224 -12.14 -20.23 -5.94
C HIS A 224 -11.62 -19.81 -4.56
N LEU A 225 -12.25 -20.28 -3.48
CA LEU A 225 -11.82 -19.97 -2.13
C LEU A 225 -10.38 -20.47 -1.87
N THR A 226 -10.06 -21.69 -2.30
CA THR A 226 -8.69 -22.23 -2.15
C THR A 226 -7.67 -21.38 -2.90
N LEU A 227 -7.96 -20.98 -4.15
CA LEU A 227 -7.05 -20.14 -4.92
C LEU A 227 -6.86 -18.75 -4.29
N ILE A 228 -7.95 -18.13 -3.80
CA ILE A 228 -7.91 -16.85 -3.11
C ILE A 228 -7.04 -16.92 -1.84
N LEU A 229 -7.21 -17.97 -1.04
CA LEU A 229 -6.41 -18.18 0.17
C LEU A 229 -4.94 -18.42 -0.14
N LEU A 230 -4.64 -19.23 -1.17
CA LEU A 230 -3.27 -19.49 -1.61
C LEU A 230 -2.58 -18.22 -2.12
N TRP A 231 -3.27 -17.38 -2.90
CA TRP A 231 -2.70 -16.09 -3.33
C TRP A 231 -2.56 -15.09 -2.19
N SER A 232 -3.48 -15.09 -1.23
CA SER A 232 -3.34 -14.27 -0.02
C SER A 232 -2.12 -14.69 0.81
N LEU A 233 -1.86 -16.00 0.91
CA LEU A 233 -0.67 -16.56 1.54
C LEU A 233 0.60 -16.23 0.74
N HIS A 234 0.55 -16.28 -0.59
CA HIS A 234 1.67 -15.92 -1.47
C HIS A 234 2.08 -14.46 -1.29
N VAL A 235 1.11 -13.54 -1.38
CA VAL A 235 1.34 -12.09 -1.22
C VAL A 235 1.82 -11.76 0.20
N TRP A 236 1.25 -12.41 1.22
CA TRP A 236 1.76 -12.30 2.59
C TRP A 236 3.23 -12.74 2.68
N GLY A 237 3.56 -13.91 2.11
CA GLY A 237 4.91 -14.45 2.13
C GLY A 237 5.91 -13.54 1.41
N ALA A 238 5.52 -13.02 0.25
CA ALA A 238 6.33 -12.08 -0.53
C ALA A 238 6.61 -10.79 0.24
N ASN A 239 5.58 -10.16 0.82
CA ASN A 239 5.75 -8.94 1.62
C ASN A 239 6.58 -9.21 2.88
N SER A 240 6.35 -10.34 3.56
CA SER A 240 7.12 -10.71 4.75
C SER A 240 8.60 -10.92 4.45
N SER A 241 8.93 -11.50 3.29
CA SER A 241 10.32 -11.67 2.82
C SER A 241 10.99 -10.35 2.44
N LEU A 242 10.23 -9.36 1.96
CA LEU A 242 10.75 -8.01 1.68
C LEU A 242 10.95 -7.19 2.96
N GLU A 243 10.03 -7.31 3.93
CA GLU A 243 10.10 -6.62 5.22
C GLU A 243 11.20 -7.20 6.13
N ASN A 244 11.42 -8.52 6.08
CA ASN A 244 12.38 -9.22 6.93
C ASN A 244 13.30 -10.13 6.10
N PRO A 245 14.29 -9.57 5.38
CA PRO A 245 15.25 -10.35 4.60
C PRO A 245 15.96 -11.38 5.50
N GLY A 246 16.00 -12.64 5.07
CA GLY A 246 16.66 -13.73 5.79
C GLY A 246 15.78 -14.51 6.76
N ARG A 247 14.56 -14.07 7.06
CA ARG A 247 13.58 -14.91 7.78
C ARG A 247 12.91 -15.90 6.84
N LEU A 248 12.99 -17.19 7.18
CA LEU A 248 12.46 -18.28 6.36
C LEU A 248 10.93 -18.30 6.24
N GLY A 249 10.20 -17.69 7.19
CA GLY A 249 8.75 -17.74 7.25
C GLY A 249 8.05 -17.23 5.98
N GLY A 250 8.49 -16.08 5.43
CA GLY A 250 7.90 -15.52 4.21
C GLY A 250 8.14 -16.40 2.98
N LEU A 251 9.37 -16.91 2.83
CA LEU A 251 9.75 -17.81 1.74
C LEU A 251 9.00 -19.15 1.83
N ALA A 252 8.86 -19.71 3.03
CA ALA A 252 8.08 -20.93 3.26
C ALA A 252 6.61 -20.72 2.91
N GLY A 253 6.01 -19.58 3.28
CA GLY A 253 4.64 -19.22 2.90
C GLY A 253 4.46 -19.14 1.38
N MET A 254 5.39 -18.49 0.68
CA MET A 254 5.37 -18.45 -0.79
C MET A 254 5.48 -19.84 -1.42
N ALA A 255 6.41 -20.68 -0.93
CA ALA A 255 6.59 -22.05 -1.41
C ALA A 255 5.32 -22.89 -1.23
N ALA A 256 4.73 -22.84 -0.03
CA ALA A 256 3.51 -23.56 0.30
C ALA A 256 2.34 -23.10 -0.59
N ALA A 257 2.21 -21.79 -0.83
CA ALA A 257 1.20 -21.25 -1.72
C ALA A 257 1.37 -21.75 -3.16
N GLN A 258 2.59 -21.70 -3.72
CA GLN A 258 2.86 -22.14 -5.08
C GLN A 258 2.64 -23.65 -5.25
N ALA A 259 3.08 -24.46 -4.29
CA ALA A 259 2.81 -25.89 -4.26
C ALA A 259 1.31 -26.18 -4.19
N GLY A 260 0.56 -25.46 -3.35
CA GLY A 260 -0.89 -25.58 -3.26
C GLY A 260 -1.60 -25.21 -4.57
N ILE A 261 -1.17 -24.13 -5.25
CA ILE A 261 -1.74 -23.73 -6.55
C ILE A 261 -1.43 -24.80 -7.61
N ALA A 262 -0.21 -25.35 -7.60
CA ALA A 262 0.15 -26.44 -8.49
C ALA A 262 -0.72 -27.68 -8.27
N LEU A 263 -0.93 -28.09 -7.01
CA LEU A 263 -1.80 -29.21 -6.65
C LEU A 263 -3.26 -28.95 -7.08
N LEU A 264 -3.74 -27.72 -6.89
CA LEU A 264 -5.08 -27.32 -7.32
C LEU A 264 -5.26 -27.48 -8.84
N LEU A 265 -4.26 -27.09 -9.63
CA LEU A 265 -4.28 -27.23 -11.10
C LEU A 265 -4.13 -28.67 -11.58
N ILE A 266 -3.33 -29.48 -10.88
CA ILE A 266 -3.23 -30.93 -11.14
C ILE A 266 -4.61 -31.58 -10.90
N ALA A 267 -5.24 -31.27 -9.78
CA ALA A 267 -6.59 -31.77 -9.47
C ALA A 267 -7.65 -31.25 -10.48
N GLY A 268 -7.48 -30.00 -10.93
CA GLY A 268 -8.29 -29.37 -11.98
C GLY A 268 -8.00 -29.85 -13.41
N ARG A 269 -7.01 -30.74 -13.61
CA ARG A 269 -6.56 -31.24 -14.93
C ARG A 269 -6.18 -30.11 -15.91
N ALA A 270 -5.45 -29.11 -15.42
CA ALA A 270 -5.01 -27.95 -16.21
C ALA A 270 -3.46 -27.95 -16.43
N PRO A 271 -2.88 -28.97 -17.10
CA PRO A 271 -1.43 -29.14 -17.18
C PRO A 271 -0.72 -28.03 -17.99
N LEU A 272 -1.38 -27.46 -19.00
CA LEU A 272 -0.80 -26.37 -19.80
C LEU A 272 -0.61 -25.10 -18.95
N PHE A 273 -1.62 -24.72 -18.17
CA PHE A 273 -1.53 -23.60 -17.25
C PHE A 273 -0.46 -23.82 -16.18
N LEU A 274 -0.36 -25.05 -15.65
CA LEU A 274 0.69 -25.42 -14.72
C LEU A 274 2.09 -25.23 -15.30
N ALA A 275 2.33 -25.65 -16.55
CA ALA A 275 3.62 -25.46 -17.21
C ALA A 275 4.00 -23.98 -17.32
N VAL A 276 3.04 -23.12 -17.68
CA VAL A 276 3.24 -21.67 -17.73
C VAL A 276 3.56 -21.10 -16.33
N LEU A 277 2.83 -21.52 -15.29
CA LEU A 277 3.10 -21.07 -13.93
C LEU A 277 4.49 -21.48 -13.43
N CYS A 278 4.94 -22.71 -13.72
CA CYS A 278 6.28 -23.17 -13.38
C CYS A 278 7.36 -22.26 -13.99
N ILE A 279 7.20 -21.83 -15.24
CA ILE A 279 8.13 -20.89 -15.89
C ILE A 279 8.10 -19.52 -15.19
N LEU A 280 6.91 -19.00 -14.89
CA LEU A 280 6.77 -17.69 -14.23
C LEU A 280 7.34 -17.68 -12.79
N TRP A 281 7.17 -18.77 -12.05
CA TRP A 281 7.72 -18.91 -10.70
C TRP A 281 9.21 -19.20 -10.68
N LEU A 282 9.79 -19.75 -11.76
CA LEU A 282 11.23 -20.01 -11.85
C LEU A 282 12.05 -18.74 -11.58
N ALA A 283 11.60 -17.58 -12.09
CA ALA A 283 12.25 -16.30 -11.83
C ALA A 283 12.38 -15.99 -10.33
N THR A 284 11.38 -16.38 -9.53
CA THR A 284 11.39 -16.21 -8.07
C THR A 284 12.51 -17.03 -7.45
N TRP A 285 12.54 -18.32 -7.76
CA TRP A 285 13.47 -19.26 -7.14
C TRP A 285 14.91 -19.05 -7.61
N VAL A 286 15.12 -18.65 -8.86
CA VAL A 286 16.43 -18.21 -9.35
C VAL A 286 16.89 -16.95 -8.60
N SER A 287 16.01 -15.99 -8.35
CA SER A 287 16.34 -14.78 -7.59
C SER A 287 16.70 -15.11 -6.15
N VAL A 288 15.93 -15.97 -5.48
CA VAL A 288 16.22 -16.47 -4.12
C VAL A 288 17.56 -17.18 -4.08
N TYR A 289 17.81 -18.11 -5.01
CA TYR A 289 19.06 -18.87 -5.08
C TYR A 289 20.28 -17.97 -5.29
N ARG A 290 20.14 -16.89 -6.07
CA ARG A 290 21.20 -15.90 -6.32
C ARG A 290 21.30 -14.82 -5.25
N GLY A 291 20.46 -14.85 -4.21
CA GLY A 291 20.41 -13.80 -3.18
C GLY A 291 19.99 -12.43 -3.72
N GLN A 292 19.25 -12.39 -4.83
CA GLN A 292 18.79 -11.15 -5.48
C GLN A 292 17.48 -10.64 -4.88
N SER A 293 17.23 -9.33 -5.01
CA SER A 293 15.98 -8.71 -4.57
C SER A 293 14.78 -9.26 -5.33
N LEU A 294 13.70 -9.55 -4.59
CA LEU A 294 12.43 -10.04 -5.17
C LEU A 294 11.58 -8.91 -5.79
N VAL A 295 12.02 -7.65 -5.73
CA VAL A 295 11.30 -6.53 -6.36
C VAL A 295 11.19 -6.72 -7.87
N ASN A 296 12.19 -7.32 -8.52
CA ASN A 296 12.25 -7.48 -9.97
C ASN A 296 11.33 -8.59 -10.50
N VAL A 297 10.82 -9.47 -9.64
CA VAL A 297 9.96 -10.60 -10.05
C VAL A 297 8.46 -10.31 -9.88
N GLN A 298 8.09 -9.11 -9.44
CA GLN A 298 6.69 -8.73 -9.21
C GLN A 298 5.81 -8.91 -10.46
N ALA A 299 6.34 -8.60 -11.64
CA ALA A 299 5.63 -8.80 -12.90
C ALA A 299 5.32 -10.28 -13.17
N SER A 300 6.23 -11.19 -12.85
CA SER A 300 5.98 -12.62 -13.04
C SER A 300 4.95 -13.14 -12.03
N TRP A 301 4.90 -12.59 -10.82
CA TRP A 301 3.85 -12.91 -9.84
C TRP A 301 2.47 -12.44 -10.31
N THR A 302 2.35 -11.21 -10.82
CA THR A 302 1.09 -10.70 -11.34
C THR A 302 0.62 -11.48 -12.57
N ALA A 303 1.53 -11.85 -13.47
CA ALA A 303 1.20 -12.74 -14.58
C ALA A 303 0.72 -14.12 -14.08
N ALA A 304 1.42 -14.70 -13.09
CA ALA A 304 1.04 -15.98 -12.51
C ALA A 304 -0.34 -15.93 -11.83
N LEU A 305 -0.68 -14.82 -11.16
CA LEU A 305 -2.00 -14.57 -10.58
C LEU A 305 -3.07 -14.69 -11.65
N LEU A 306 -2.94 -13.92 -12.73
CA LEU A 306 -3.90 -13.89 -13.83
C LEU A 306 -4.01 -15.25 -14.54
N VAL A 307 -2.88 -15.91 -14.82
CA VAL A 307 -2.84 -17.23 -15.47
C VAL A 307 -3.52 -18.29 -14.61
N SER A 308 -3.27 -18.29 -13.29
CA SER A 308 -3.89 -19.26 -12.38
C SER A 308 -5.40 -19.03 -12.22
N ALA A 309 -5.85 -17.77 -12.30
CA ALA A 309 -7.26 -17.43 -12.23
C ALA A 309 -8.01 -17.83 -13.51
N ALA A 310 -7.41 -17.61 -14.67
CA ALA A 310 -7.97 -18.04 -15.96
C ALA A 310 -8.01 -19.56 -16.15
N ALA A 311 -7.34 -20.33 -15.28
CA ALA A 311 -7.30 -21.79 -15.34
C ALA A 311 -8.43 -22.47 -14.54
N LEU A 312 -9.17 -21.70 -13.72
CA LEU A 312 -10.35 -22.18 -12.99
C LEU A 312 -11.59 -22.10 -13.87
#